data_AF-Q7XY31-F1
#
_entry.id   AF-Q7XY31-F1
#
_cell.length_a   1.000
_cell.length_b   1.000
_cell.length_c   1.000
_cell.angle_alpha   90.00
_cell.angle_beta   90.00
_cell.angle_gamma   90.00
#
_symmetry.space_group_name_H-M   'P 1'
#
loop_
_entity.id
_entity.type
_entity.pdbx_description
1 polymer ?
#
loop_
_entity_poly.entity_id
_entity_poly.type
_entity_poly.pdbx_seq_one_letter_code
_entity_poly.pdbx_strand_id
1 'polypeptide(L)'
;MTDKLIRIAIVNGERCKPKRCSLECKRSCPVVRMGKIGCLEVTSKSKVALISEVLCVGCGICVKKCPFDAIQIINLPKELDKETVHRYGPNSFKLHRLPVPRPGQILGLVGTNGIGKSTALKVLAAKLKPNLGEWKTPPDWTEILNHFRGSELQNYFTRVLEDNIKAIIKPQYVDAIPRAIKGTVADVLSRKDERDAMDKMTTDLQLREVLDREIGVLSGGELSTFCTRHSW
;
A
#
# COMPACT_ATOMS: atom_id res chain seq x y z
N MET A 1 -30.16 -13.80 -11.02
CA MET A 1 -28.82 -14.05 -11.59
C MET A 1 -27.85 -14.07 -10.43
N THR A 2 -27.29 -15.23 -10.07
CA THR A 2 -26.40 -15.33 -8.91
C THR A 2 -25.11 -14.57 -9.17
N ASP A 3 -24.86 -13.57 -8.33
CA ASP A 3 -23.67 -12.74 -8.37
C ASP A 3 -22.44 -13.64 -8.24
N LYS A 4 -21.71 -13.82 -9.34
CA LYS A 4 -20.67 -14.86 -9.44
C LYS A 4 -19.41 -14.32 -8.76
N LEU A 5 -19.36 -14.35 -7.43
CA LEU A 5 -18.21 -13.91 -6.62
C LEU A 5 -16.89 -14.50 -7.15
N ILE A 6 -15.91 -13.64 -7.44
CA ILE A 6 -14.55 -14.08 -7.79
C ILE A 6 -13.82 -14.34 -6.48
N ARG A 7 -13.24 -15.52 -6.35
CA ARG A 7 -12.43 -15.88 -5.19
C ARG A 7 -10.96 -15.71 -5.56
N ILE A 8 -10.27 -14.78 -4.91
CA ILE A 8 -8.85 -14.54 -5.15
C ILE A 8 -8.05 -15.14 -3.99
N ALA A 9 -7.04 -15.93 -4.34
CA ALA A 9 -6.06 -16.39 -3.38
C ALA A 9 -4.90 -15.38 -3.29
N ILE A 10 -4.62 -14.91 -2.08
CA ILE A 10 -3.48 -14.03 -1.76
C ILE A 10 -2.47 -14.85 -0.97
N VAL A 11 -1.19 -14.71 -1.32
CA VAL A 11 -0.07 -15.39 -0.67
C VAL A 11 0.85 -14.35 -0.04
N ASN A 12 1.01 -14.42 1.27
CA ASN A 12 1.97 -13.59 1.99
C ASN A 12 3.39 -14.18 1.82
N GLY A 13 4.24 -13.43 1.11
CA GLY A 13 5.61 -13.86 0.81
C GLY A 13 6.55 -13.96 2.01
N GLU A 14 6.27 -13.25 3.10
CA GLU A 14 7.10 -13.30 4.32
C GLU A 14 6.83 -14.57 5.14
N ARG A 15 5.56 -15.02 5.14
CA ARG A 15 5.12 -16.23 5.86
C ARG A 15 5.32 -17.48 5.02
N CYS A 16 5.22 -17.38 3.70
CA CYS A 16 5.37 -18.53 2.82
C CYS A 16 6.81 -19.05 2.83
N LYS A 17 7.02 -20.25 3.37
CA LYS A 17 8.34 -20.92 3.38
C LYS A 17 8.27 -22.31 2.73
N PRO A 18 8.32 -22.40 1.38
CA PRO A 18 8.21 -23.67 0.64
C PRO A 18 9.22 -24.75 1.06
N LYS A 19 10.42 -24.35 1.51
CA LYS A 19 11.45 -25.27 2.01
C LYS A 19 11.06 -26.03 3.29
N ARG A 20 10.14 -25.48 4.10
CA ARG A 20 9.79 -26.00 5.43
C ARG A 20 8.33 -26.45 5.55
N CYS A 21 7.52 -26.34 4.50
CA CYS A 21 6.08 -26.65 4.55
C CYS A 21 5.68 -27.94 3.83
N SER A 22 6.63 -28.77 3.38
CA SER A 22 6.39 -30.01 2.61
C SER A 22 5.48 -29.87 1.37
N LEU A 23 5.26 -28.64 0.91
CA LEU A 23 4.37 -28.28 -0.20
C LEU A 23 2.91 -28.75 0.00
N GLU A 24 2.42 -28.72 1.25
CA GLU A 24 1.07 -29.19 1.62
C GLU A 24 -0.05 -28.49 0.83
N CYS A 25 0.13 -27.22 0.49
CA CYS A 25 -0.83 -26.48 -0.33
C CYS A 25 -1.01 -27.08 -1.73
N LYS A 26 0.07 -27.59 -2.34
CA LYS A 26 0.04 -28.28 -3.65
C LYS A 26 -0.57 -29.67 -3.53
N ARG A 27 -0.16 -30.44 -2.53
CA ARG A 27 -0.61 -31.83 -2.30
C ARG A 27 -2.10 -31.90 -1.96
N SER A 28 -2.58 -30.94 -1.18
CA SER A 28 -3.97 -30.89 -0.71
C SER A 28 -4.93 -30.22 -1.70
N CYS A 29 -4.43 -29.56 -2.76
CA CYS A 29 -5.29 -28.85 -3.71
C CYS A 29 -6.08 -29.84 -4.58
N PRO A 30 -7.43 -29.82 -4.55
CA PRO A 30 -8.25 -30.74 -5.33
C PRO A 30 -8.06 -30.54 -6.84
N VAL A 31 -7.91 -29.28 -7.29
CA VAL A 31 -7.73 -28.94 -8.71
C VAL A 31 -6.42 -29.51 -9.26
N VAL A 32 -5.35 -29.45 -8.46
CA VAL A 32 -4.06 -30.07 -8.81
C VAL A 32 -4.16 -31.59 -8.82
N ARG A 33 -4.86 -32.19 -7.84
CA ARG A 33 -5.10 -33.65 -7.79
C ARG A 33 -5.94 -34.16 -8.96
N MET A 34 -6.82 -33.31 -9.53
CA MET A 34 -7.60 -33.61 -10.73
C MET A 34 -6.82 -33.41 -12.04
N GLY A 35 -5.50 -33.20 -11.98
CA GLY A 35 -4.63 -33.12 -13.17
C GLY A 35 -4.35 -31.71 -13.68
N LYS A 36 -4.97 -30.65 -13.11
CA LYS A 36 -4.72 -29.25 -13.49
C LYS A 36 -3.60 -28.65 -12.63
N ILE A 37 -2.36 -29.08 -12.88
CA ILE A 37 -1.18 -28.72 -12.08
C ILE A 37 -0.91 -27.20 -12.07
N GLY A 38 -1.26 -26.49 -13.15
CA GLY A 38 -1.12 -25.04 -13.25
C GLY A 38 -2.01 -24.23 -12.28
N CYS A 39 -2.88 -24.87 -11.50
CA CYS A 39 -3.66 -24.19 -10.47
C CYS A 39 -2.78 -23.70 -9.32
N LEU A 40 -1.76 -24.46 -8.93
CA LEU A 40 -0.86 -24.10 -7.85
C LEU A 40 0.57 -24.57 -8.16
N GLU A 41 1.42 -23.59 -8.39
CA GLU A 41 2.82 -23.78 -8.73
C GLU A 41 3.70 -23.42 -7.54
N VAL A 42 4.34 -24.43 -6.97
CA VAL A 42 5.30 -24.27 -5.89
C VAL A 42 6.33 -25.39 -5.96
N THR A 43 7.59 -25.03 -5.75
CA THR A 43 8.72 -25.96 -5.61
C THR A 43 9.53 -25.60 -4.37
N SER A 44 10.33 -26.53 -3.85
CA SER A 44 11.20 -26.28 -2.68
C SER A 44 12.25 -25.18 -2.92
N LYS A 45 12.53 -24.86 -4.19
CA LYS A 45 13.42 -23.74 -4.58
C LYS A 45 12.68 -22.41 -4.72
N SER A 46 11.35 -22.43 -4.85
CA SER A 46 10.55 -21.22 -4.99
C SER A 46 10.59 -20.39 -3.71
N LYS A 47 10.61 -19.06 -3.85
CA LYS A 47 10.49 -18.14 -2.71
C LYS A 47 9.06 -18.12 -2.16
N VAL A 48 8.06 -18.14 -3.05
CA VAL A 48 6.63 -18.06 -2.72
C VAL A 48 5.83 -19.06 -3.55
N ALA A 49 4.66 -19.47 -3.07
CA ALA A 49 3.72 -20.27 -3.84
C ALA A 49 2.89 -19.36 -4.77
N LEU A 50 2.67 -19.80 -6.01
CA LEU A 50 1.85 -19.10 -7.00
C LEU A 50 0.55 -19.86 -7.22
N ILE A 51 -0.58 -19.16 -7.21
CA ILE A 51 -1.92 -19.74 -7.37
C ILE A 51 -2.60 -19.07 -8.56
N SER A 52 -2.99 -19.84 -9.56
CA SER A 52 -3.67 -19.31 -10.74
C SER A 52 -5.09 -18.84 -10.40
N GLU A 53 -5.39 -17.57 -10.69
CA GLU A 53 -6.72 -16.97 -10.48
C GLU A 53 -7.79 -17.57 -11.42
N VAL A 54 -7.36 -18.10 -12.57
CA VAL A 54 -8.26 -18.68 -13.59
C VAL A 54 -8.64 -20.12 -13.23
N LEU A 55 -7.68 -20.90 -12.73
CA LEU A 55 -7.87 -22.32 -12.44
C LEU A 55 -8.34 -22.59 -11.01
N CYS A 56 -8.07 -21.67 -10.08
CA CYS A 56 -8.44 -21.83 -8.68
C CYS A 56 -9.95 -21.67 -8.49
N VAL A 57 -10.60 -22.71 -7.96
CA VAL A 57 -12.03 -22.69 -7.61
C VAL A 57 -12.32 -22.02 -6.26
N GLY A 58 -11.27 -21.65 -5.50
CA GLY A 58 -11.41 -21.02 -4.20
C GLY A 58 -12.03 -21.92 -3.12
N CYS A 59 -11.63 -23.19 -3.05
CA CYS A 59 -12.15 -24.18 -2.09
C CYS A 59 -11.66 -23.98 -0.64
N GLY A 60 -10.61 -23.21 -0.40
CA GLY A 60 -10.09 -22.93 0.95
C GLY A 60 -9.26 -24.05 1.60
N ILE A 61 -9.05 -25.19 0.93
CA ILE A 61 -8.29 -26.31 1.49
C ILE A 61 -6.82 -25.94 1.73
N CYS A 62 -6.22 -25.19 0.79
CA CYS A 62 -4.84 -24.74 0.90
C CYS A 62 -4.60 -23.77 2.07
N VAL A 63 -5.62 -23.00 2.47
CA VAL A 63 -5.56 -22.11 3.65
C VAL A 63 -5.45 -22.95 4.91
N LYS A 64 -6.39 -23.89 5.11
CA LYS A 64 -6.45 -24.74 6.30
C LYS A 64 -5.24 -25.67 6.47
N LYS A 65 -4.61 -26.05 5.36
CA LYS A 65 -3.46 -26.96 5.36
C LYS A 65 -2.11 -26.23 5.39
N CYS A 66 -2.09 -24.90 5.32
CA CYS A 66 -0.84 -24.15 5.37
C CYS A 66 -0.32 -24.10 6.82
N PRO A 67 0.86 -24.66 7.13
CA PRO A 67 1.40 -24.62 8.50
C PRO A 67 1.84 -23.21 8.95
N PHE A 68 1.92 -22.25 8.02
CA PHE A 68 2.38 -20.88 8.27
C PHE A 68 1.28 -19.82 8.08
N ASP A 69 0.02 -20.23 7.83
CA ASP A 69 -1.09 -19.32 7.48
C ASP A 69 -0.69 -18.25 6.46
N ALA A 70 0.04 -18.69 5.43
CA ALA A 70 0.59 -17.82 4.40
C ALA A 70 -0.39 -17.56 3.26
N ILE A 71 -1.49 -18.31 3.16
CA ILE A 71 -2.47 -18.22 2.07
C ILE A 71 -3.79 -17.74 2.65
N GLN A 72 -4.41 -16.76 2.00
CA GLN A 72 -5.74 -16.26 2.34
C GLN A 72 -6.61 -16.28 1.08
N ILE A 73 -7.88 -16.64 1.22
CA ILE A 73 -8.85 -16.55 0.13
C ILE A 73 -9.83 -15.45 0.47
N ILE A 74 -9.94 -14.47 -0.43
CA ILE A 74 -10.85 -13.35 -0.32
C ILE A 74 -11.93 -13.52 -1.39
N ASN A 75 -13.18 -13.37 -0.98
CA ASN A 75 -14.31 -13.29 -1.90
C ASN A 75 -14.44 -11.82 -2.33
N LEU A 76 -14.22 -11.55 -3.59
CA LEU A 76 -14.42 -10.24 -4.18
C LEU A 76 -15.68 -10.25 -5.05
N PRO A 77 -16.57 -9.24 -4.89
CA PRO A 77 -17.54 -8.88 -5.91
C PRO A 77 -16.86 -8.72 -7.26
N LYS A 78 -17.46 -9.25 -8.32
CA LYS A 78 -16.92 -9.19 -9.70
C LYS A 78 -16.70 -7.77 -10.20
N GLU A 79 -17.50 -6.83 -9.70
CA GLU A 79 -17.48 -5.44 -10.12
C GLU A 79 -16.18 -4.73 -9.76
N LEU A 80 -15.48 -5.18 -8.70
CA LEU A 80 -14.27 -4.53 -8.20
C LEU A 80 -13.04 -4.78 -9.08
N ASP A 81 -12.98 -5.88 -9.83
CA ASP A 81 -11.79 -6.21 -10.62
C ASP A 81 -11.59 -5.18 -11.76
N LYS A 82 -12.68 -4.60 -12.29
CA LYS A 82 -12.65 -3.51 -13.27
C LYS A 82 -12.10 -2.21 -12.72
N GLU A 83 -12.22 -2.00 -11.41
CA GLU A 83 -11.79 -0.80 -10.73
C GLU A 83 -10.42 -1.00 -10.08
N THR A 84 -9.59 -1.95 -10.55
CA THR A 84 -8.27 -2.17 -9.96
C THR A 84 -7.33 -1.01 -10.29
N VAL A 85 -6.87 -0.26 -9.28
CA VAL A 85 -5.88 0.83 -9.41
C VAL A 85 -4.45 0.30 -9.39
N HIS A 86 -4.13 -0.61 -8.48
CA HIS A 86 -2.75 -1.08 -8.30
C HIS A 86 -2.65 -2.51 -7.79
N ARG A 87 -1.64 -3.25 -8.26
CA ARG A 87 -1.29 -4.60 -7.80
C ARG A 87 0.23 -4.77 -7.77
N TYR A 88 0.76 -5.32 -6.68
CA TYR A 88 2.22 -5.51 -6.52
C TYR A 88 2.78 -6.72 -7.28
N GLY A 89 1.93 -7.70 -7.60
CA GLY A 89 2.36 -8.98 -8.15
C GLY A 89 1.28 -10.05 -8.14
N PRO A 90 1.59 -11.27 -8.61
CA PRO A 90 0.65 -12.39 -8.59
C PRO A 90 0.30 -12.78 -7.15
N ASN A 91 -0.99 -13.02 -6.89
CA ASN A 91 -1.50 -13.37 -5.56
C ASN A 91 -1.09 -12.38 -4.45
N SER A 92 -0.90 -11.12 -4.81
CA SER A 92 -0.58 -10.06 -3.85
C SER A 92 -1.79 -9.17 -3.61
N PHE A 93 -1.63 -8.20 -2.70
CA PHE A 93 -2.63 -7.18 -2.45
C PHE A 93 -3.02 -6.43 -3.73
N LYS A 94 -4.34 -6.29 -3.96
CA LYS A 94 -4.94 -5.45 -5.00
C LYS A 94 -5.61 -4.24 -4.35
N LEU A 95 -5.31 -3.05 -4.86
CA LEU A 95 -6.02 -1.81 -4.53
C LEU A 95 -7.05 -1.58 -5.62
N HIS A 96 -8.32 -1.44 -5.23
CA HIS A 96 -9.42 -1.16 -6.17
C HIS A 96 -9.67 0.34 -6.26
N ARG A 97 -10.46 0.92 -5.36
CA ARG A 97 -10.79 2.35 -5.46
C ARG A 97 -9.74 3.26 -4.83
N LEU A 98 -9.71 4.51 -5.29
CA LEU A 98 -9.03 5.62 -4.62
C LEU A 98 -10.05 6.68 -4.23
N PRO A 99 -9.96 7.24 -3.01
CA PRO A 99 -10.70 8.45 -2.68
C PRO A 99 -10.02 9.66 -3.33
N VAL A 100 -10.81 10.67 -3.67
CA VAL A 100 -10.32 11.92 -4.26
C VAL A 100 -10.27 13.00 -3.18
N PRO A 101 -9.10 13.62 -2.93
CA PRO A 101 -9.03 14.76 -2.04
C PRO A 101 -9.64 16.01 -2.71
N ARG A 102 -10.50 16.72 -1.99
CA ARG A 102 -11.10 17.99 -2.44
C ARG A 102 -10.38 19.18 -1.78
N PRO A 103 -10.00 20.22 -2.54
CA PRO A 103 -9.38 21.41 -1.96
C PRO A 103 -10.26 22.04 -0.87
N GLY A 104 -9.65 22.48 0.23
CA GLY A 104 -10.36 23.09 1.36
C GLY A 104 -11.11 22.11 2.27
N GLN A 105 -11.03 20.80 2.01
CA GLN A 105 -11.70 19.78 2.82
C GLN A 105 -10.69 18.76 3.38
N ILE A 106 -10.98 18.24 4.58
CA ILE A 106 -10.20 17.16 5.20
C ILE A 106 -10.82 15.82 4.79
N LEU A 107 -10.04 14.99 4.10
CA LEU A 107 -10.43 13.63 3.73
C LEU A 107 -10.00 12.63 4.82
N GLY A 108 -10.98 12.06 5.53
CA GLY A 108 -10.75 10.99 6.51
C GLY A 108 -10.65 9.61 5.86
N LEU A 109 -9.56 8.88 6.14
CA LEU A 109 -9.31 7.52 5.64
C LEU A 109 -9.28 6.52 6.80
N VAL A 110 -10.40 5.81 7.02
CA VAL A 110 -10.56 4.84 8.11
C VAL A 110 -10.70 3.42 7.56
N GLY A 111 -10.08 2.46 8.24
CA GLY A 111 -10.17 1.04 7.88
C GLY A 111 -9.16 0.21 8.67
N THR A 112 -9.23 -1.12 8.55
CA THR A 112 -8.28 -2.03 9.20
C THR A 112 -6.88 -1.92 8.59
N ASN A 113 -5.87 -2.42 9.32
CA ASN A 113 -4.50 -2.50 8.78
C ASN A 113 -4.46 -3.52 7.63
N GLY A 114 -3.69 -3.21 6.58
CA GLY A 114 -3.58 -4.08 5.40
C GLY A 114 -4.66 -3.88 4.33
N ILE A 115 -5.62 -2.98 4.53
CA ILE A 115 -6.67 -2.67 3.52
C ILE A 115 -6.18 -1.76 2.37
N GLY A 116 -4.93 -1.28 2.43
CA GLY A 116 -4.33 -0.44 1.38
C GLY A 116 -4.34 1.07 1.62
N LYS A 117 -4.67 1.56 2.82
CA LYS A 117 -4.63 3.01 3.15
C LYS A 117 -3.29 3.66 2.79
N SER A 118 -2.19 3.06 3.23
CA SER A 118 -0.84 3.57 2.96
C SER A 118 -0.48 3.48 1.47
N THR A 119 -1.02 2.49 0.74
CA THR A 119 -0.84 2.37 -0.72
C THR A 119 -1.63 3.46 -1.44
N ALA A 120 -2.89 3.71 -1.06
CA ALA A 120 -3.71 4.77 -1.62
C ALA A 120 -3.07 6.15 -1.43
N LEU A 121 -2.53 6.45 -0.24
CA LEU A 121 -1.80 7.70 0.01
C LEU A 121 -0.54 7.83 -0.86
N LYS A 122 0.22 6.75 -1.05
CA LYS A 122 1.40 6.76 -1.94
C LYS A 122 1.02 7.02 -3.39
N VAL A 123 -0.10 6.47 -3.84
CA VAL A 123 -0.62 6.70 -5.20
C VAL A 123 -1.09 8.14 -5.38
N LEU A 124 -1.88 8.66 -4.44
CA LEU A 124 -2.35 10.06 -4.48
C LEU A 124 -1.20 11.06 -4.41
N ALA A 125 -0.10 10.72 -3.75
CA ALA A 125 1.10 11.55 -3.70
C ALA A 125 2.04 11.37 -4.90
N ALA A 126 1.63 10.63 -5.94
CA ALA A 126 2.46 10.26 -7.09
C ALA A 126 3.81 9.58 -6.76
N LYS A 127 4.01 9.13 -5.51
CA LYS A 127 5.19 8.33 -5.12
C LYS A 127 5.10 6.88 -5.60
N LEU A 128 3.89 6.42 -5.95
CA LEU A 128 3.62 5.11 -6.52
C LEU A 128 2.70 5.29 -7.74
N LYS A 129 3.21 4.98 -8.93
CA LYS A 129 2.41 5.00 -10.17
C LYS A 129 1.36 3.87 -10.14
N PRO A 130 0.07 4.15 -10.39
CA PRO A 130 -0.94 3.12 -10.62
C PRO A 130 -0.50 2.20 -11.75
N ASN A 131 -0.83 0.91 -11.66
CA ASN A 131 -0.55 -0.02 -12.76
C ASN A 131 -1.80 -0.71 -13.29
N LEU A 132 -2.98 -0.32 -12.84
CA LEU A 132 -4.28 -0.85 -13.28
C LEU A 132 -4.42 -2.37 -13.17
N GLY A 133 -3.62 -3.01 -12.31
CA GLY A 133 -3.55 -4.46 -12.20
C GLY A 133 -2.54 -5.12 -13.15
N GLU A 134 -1.84 -4.38 -14.00
CA GLU A 134 -0.74 -4.85 -14.85
C GLU A 134 0.63 -4.66 -14.17
N TRP A 135 1.07 -5.64 -13.40
CA TRP A 135 2.35 -5.55 -12.69
C TRP A 135 3.57 -5.94 -13.53
N LYS A 136 3.39 -6.62 -14.66
CA LYS A 136 4.50 -7.04 -15.55
C LYS A 136 4.92 -5.92 -16.49
N THR A 137 3.93 -5.23 -17.04
CA THR A 137 4.07 -4.19 -18.06
C THR A 137 3.22 -3.00 -17.61
N PRO A 138 3.69 -2.23 -16.62
CA PRO A 138 2.88 -1.15 -16.07
C PRO A 138 2.61 -0.08 -17.14
N PRO A 139 1.35 0.37 -17.28
CA PRO A 139 0.93 1.33 -18.30
C PRO A 139 1.55 2.71 -18.11
N ASP A 140 1.52 3.53 -19.16
CA ASP A 140 1.94 4.93 -19.09
C ASP A 140 0.89 5.87 -18.51
N TRP A 141 1.31 7.08 -18.10
CA TRP A 141 0.39 8.06 -17.52
C TRP A 141 -0.77 8.41 -18.46
N THR A 142 -0.54 8.39 -19.77
CA THR A 142 -1.57 8.57 -20.80
C THR A 142 -2.67 7.50 -20.71
N GLU A 143 -2.29 6.24 -20.59
CA GLU A 143 -3.22 5.11 -20.43
C GLU A 143 -3.95 5.15 -19.09
N ILE A 144 -3.24 5.53 -18.02
CA ILE A 144 -3.82 5.69 -16.68
C ILE A 144 -4.87 6.81 -16.69
N LEU A 145 -4.57 7.97 -17.28
CA LEU A 145 -5.52 9.08 -17.41
C LEU A 145 -6.72 8.71 -18.28
N ASN A 146 -6.52 7.92 -19.33
CA ASN A 146 -7.61 7.39 -20.16
C ASN A 146 -8.50 6.42 -19.37
N HIS A 147 -7.93 5.58 -18.49
CA HIS A 147 -8.71 4.69 -17.64
C HIS A 147 -9.62 5.46 -16.67
N PHE A 148 -9.12 6.58 -16.11
CA PHE A 148 -9.91 7.45 -15.22
C PHE A 148 -10.75 8.51 -15.97
N ARG A 149 -10.89 8.41 -17.30
CA ARG A 149 -11.56 9.43 -18.10
C ARG A 149 -13.00 9.68 -17.61
N GLY A 150 -13.33 10.95 -17.36
CA GLY A 150 -14.65 11.35 -16.87
C GLY A 150 -14.85 11.20 -15.36
N SER A 151 -13.78 10.91 -14.61
CA SER A 151 -13.79 10.89 -13.13
C SER A 151 -13.02 12.07 -12.54
N GLU A 152 -13.30 12.41 -11.28
CA GLU A 152 -12.55 13.45 -10.55
C GLU A 152 -11.04 13.10 -10.41
N LEU A 153 -10.69 11.80 -10.43
CA LEU A 153 -9.30 11.34 -10.37
C LEU A 153 -8.47 11.76 -11.59
N GLN A 154 -9.08 11.84 -12.78
CA GLN A 154 -8.38 12.30 -13.98
C GLN A 154 -7.87 13.72 -13.77
N ASN A 155 -8.74 14.64 -13.35
CA ASN A 155 -8.40 16.02 -13.08
C ASN A 155 -7.34 16.14 -11.98
N TYR A 156 -7.45 15.31 -10.94
CA TYR A 156 -6.46 15.27 -9.87
C TYR A 156 -5.08 14.85 -10.39
N PHE A 157 -4.97 13.74 -11.13
CA PHE A 157 -3.68 13.29 -11.65
C PHE A 157 -3.08 14.24 -12.70
N THR A 158 -3.91 14.83 -13.56
CA THR A 158 -3.46 15.87 -14.48
C THR A 158 -2.84 17.05 -13.74
N ARG A 159 -3.51 17.57 -12.69
CA ARG A 159 -2.96 18.63 -11.85
C ARG A 159 -1.68 18.22 -11.12
N VAL A 160 -1.59 16.98 -10.63
CA VAL A 160 -0.37 16.51 -9.97
C VAL A 160 0.81 16.47 -10.95
N LEU A 161 0.57 16.13 -12.22
CA LEU A 161 1.59 16.08 -13.26
C LEU A 161 1.95 17.47 -13.83
N GLU A 162 0.96 18.35 -14.03
CA GLU A 162 1.13 19.66 -14.67
C GLU A 162 1.48 20.76 -13.65
N ASP A 163 0.76 20.84 -12.53
CA ASP A 163 0.91 21.89 -11.52
C ASP A 163 2.00 21.56 -10.48
N ASN A 164 2.75 20.46 -10.66
CA ASN A 164 3.80 20.00 -9.73
C ASN A 164 3.35 19.99 -8.26
N ILE A 165 2.12 19.54 -7.99
CA ILE A 165 1.60 19.44 -6.61
C ILE A 165 2.48 18.47 -5.82
N LYS A 166 3.34 19.02 -4.95
CA LYS A 166 4.19 18.23 -4.06
C LYS A 166 3.38 17.78 -2.86
N ALA A 167 2.91 16.53 -2.92
CA ALA A 167 2.27 15.89 -1.79
C ALA A 167 3.30 15.50 -0.72
N ILE A 168 3.16 16.06 0.47
CA ILE A 168 3.97 15.70 1.63
C ILE A 168 3.24 14.59 2.39
N ILE A 169 3.93 13.48 2.67
CA ILE A 169 3.39 12.36 3.45
C ILE A 169 4.18 12.26 4.74
N LYS A 170 3.50 12.33 5.88
CA LYS A 170 4.06 11.97 7.18
C LYS A 170 4.43 10.48 7.20
N PRO A 171 5.70 10.11 7.45
CA PRO A 171 6.09 8.71 7.56
C PRO A 171 5.26 8.00 8.62
N GLN A 172 4.74 6.81 8.29
CA GLN A 172 3.95 6.02 9.24
C GLN A 172 4.80 5.49 10.40
N TYR A 173 6.10 5.29 10.19
CA TYR A 173 7.04 4.81 11.19
C TYR A 173 7.93 5.95 11.68
N VAL A 174 7.62 6.47 12.86
CA VAL A 174 8.35 7.57 13.51
C VAL A 174 9.76 7.14 13.95
N ASP A 175 9.93 5.88 14.36
CA ASP A 175 11.20 5.33 14.86
C ASP A 175 12.32 5.23 13.81
N ALA A 176 11.98 5.37 12.53
CA ALA A 176 12.96 5.35 11.44
C ALA A 176 13.60 6.71 11.19
N ILE A 177 13.02 7.79 11.73
CA ILE A 177 13.36 9.17 11.39
C ILE A 177 14.69 9.63 12.00
N PRO A 178 15.02 9.32 13.27
CA PRO A 178 16.34 9.62 13.85
C PRO A 178 17.52 9.03 13.06
N ARG A 179 17.29 7.92 12.36
CA ARG A 179 18.31 7.28 11.52
C ARG A 179 18.50 7.96 10.17
N ALA A 180 17.45 8.63 9.67
CA ALA A 180 17.44 9.25 8.35
C ALA A 180 17.83 10.73 8.39
N ILE A 181 17.61 11.43 9.50
CA ILE A 181 17.82 12.87 9.63
C ILE A 181 18.72 13.14 10.84
N LYS A 182 19.85 13.82 10.60
CA LYS A 182 20.77 14.29 11.64
C LYS A 182 20.70 15.80 11.75
N GLY A 183 20.79 16.31 12.98
CA GLY A 183 20.75 17.74 13.29
C GLY A 183 19.85 18.05 14.49
N THR A 184 19.83 19.34 14.86
CA THR A 184 18.90 19.87 15.85
C THR A 184 17.51 20.07 15.24
N VAL A 185 16.49 20.10 16.09
CA VAL A 185 15.11 20.35 15.67
C VAL A 185 15.00 21.72 14.98
N ALA A 186 15.62 22.76 15.53
CA ALA A 186 15.61 24.11 14.96
C ALA A 186 16.18 24.15 13.53
N ASP A 187 17.33 23.50 13.29
CA ASP A 187 17.98 23.49 11.98
C ASP A 187 17.17 22.75 10.93
N VAL A 188 16.51 21.66 11.32
CA VAL A 188 15.70 20.87 10.38
C VAL A 188 14.38 21.56 10.07
N LEU A 189 13.81 22.28 11.04
CA LEU A 189 12.61 23.08 10.84
C LEU A 189 12.89 24.31 9.96
N SER A 190 13.98 25.04 10.21
CA SER A 190 14.32 26.25 9.44
C SER A 190 14.62 25.94 7.97
N ARG A 191 15.30 24.82 7.68
CA ARG A 191 15.58 24.37 6.31
C ARG A 191 14.33 24.03 5.49
N LYS A 192 13.22 23.74 6.15
CA LYS A 192 11.97 23.31 5.50
C LYS A 192 10.84 24.33 5.62
N ASP A 193 11.08 25.47 6.25
CA ASP A 193 10.05 26.49 6.38
C ASP A 193 9.92 27.31 5.10
N GLU A 194 9.05 26.86 4.20
CA GLU A 194 8.75 27.56 2.95
C GLU A 194 7.62 28.61 3.10
N ARG A 195 6.97 28.67 4.28
CA ARG A 195 5.74 29.46 4.51
C ARG A 195 5.83 30.48 5.65
N ASP A 196 7.03 30.68 6.20
CA ASP A 196 7.30 31.61 7.31
C ASP A 196 6.31 31.43 8.48
N ALA A 197 5.95 30.17 8.75
CA ALA A 197 4.92 29.78 9.72
C ALA A 197 5.51 29.08 10.96
N MET A 198 6.84 29.14 11.13
CA MET A 198 7.55 28.50 12.23
C MET A 198 7.06 28.94 13.61
N ASP A 199 6.93 30.25 13.85
CA ASP A 199 6.60 30.76 15.20
C ASP A 199 5.21 30.37 15.69
N LYS A 200 4.20 30.48 14.81
CA LYS A 200 2.82 30.07 15.13
C LYS A 200 2.76 28.57 15.43
N MET A 201 3.34 27.75 14.56
CA MET A 201 3.30 26.30 14.69
C MET A 201 4.10 25.79 15.89
N THR A 202 5.24 26.41 16.22
CA THR A 202 6.05 26.04 17.38
C THR A 202 5.31 26.34 18.68
N THR A 203 4.47 27.38 18.68
CA THR A 203 3.60 27.75 19.80
C THR A 203 2.44 26.76 19.94
N ASP A 204 1.72 26.49 18.84
CA ASP A 204 0.56 25.59 18.83
C ASP A 204 0.93 24.14 19.16
N LEU A 205 2.11 23.69 18.73
CA LEU A 205 2.62 22.33 18.97
C LEU A 205 3.51 22.24 20.22
N GLN A 206 3.67 23.32 20.99
CA GLN A 206 4.48 23.37 22.22
C GLN A 206 5.93 22.88 22.05
N LEU A 207 6.55 23.15 20.89
CA LEU A 207 7.88 22.64 20.55
C LEU A 207 9.04 23.51 21.04
N ARG A 208 8.78 24.65 21.72
CA ARG A 208 9.79 25.63 22.12
C ARG A 208 10.92 25.04 22.97
N GLU A 209 10.59 24.13 23.89
CA GLU A 209 11.56 23.51 24.81
C GLU A 209 12.46 22.47 24.14
N VAL A 210 12.15 22.09 22.89
CA VAL A 210 12.74 20.95 22.19
C VAL A 210 13.54 21.39 20.96
N LEU A 211 13.54 22.68 20.62
CA LEU A 211 14.20 23.25 19.44
C LEU A 211 15.72 23.00 19.42
N ASP A 212 16.36 23.11 20.58
CA ASP A 212 17.81 22.96 20.72
C ASP A 212 18.26 21.49 20.84
N ARG A 213 17.31 20.56 20.96
CA ARG A 213 17.60 19.13 21.13
C ARG A 213 17.88 18.47 19.79
N GLU A 214 18.74 17.45 19.81
CA GLU A 214 18.97 16.60 18.65
C GLU A 214 17.80 15.63 18.42
N ILE A 215 17.48 15.37 17.15
CA ILE A 215 16.39 14.46 16.75
C ILE A 215 16.58 13.05 17.31
N GLY A 216 17.83 12.62 17.53
CA GLY A 216 18.17 11.32 18.11
C GLY A 216 17.79 11.12 19.58
N VAL A 217 17.56 12.21 20.31
CA VAL A 217 17.33 12.19 21.77
C VAL A 217 15.85 12.40 22.11
N LEU A 218 15.03 12.71 21.11
CA LEU A 218 13.60 12.96 21.29
C LEU A 218 12.84 11.71 21.73
N SER A 219 11.88 11.89 22.64
CA SER A 219 10.88 10.88 22.96
C SER A 219 9.95 10.64 21.77
N GLY A 220 9.29 9.47 21.72
CA GLY A 220 8.36 9.13 20.62
C GLY A 220 7.18 10.11 20.48
N GLY A 221 6.77 10.77 21.58
CA GLY A 221 5.75 11.81 21.58
C GLY A 221 6.23 13.09 20.91
N GLU A 222 7.38 13.63 21.36
CA GLU A 222 8.02 14.81 20.76
C GLU A 222 8.33 14.57 19.28
N LEU A 223 8.80 13.37 18.94
CA LEU A 223 9.12 13.01 17.56
C LEU A 223 7.87 12.92 16.67
N SER A 224 6.75 12.43 17.23
CA SER A 224 5.46 12.45 16.53
C SER A 224 4.96 13.86 16.26
N THR A 225 5.11 14.77 17.23
CA THR A 225 4.76 16.19 17.12
C THR A 225 5.65 16.90 16.11
N PHE A 226 6.97 16.70 16.19
CA PHE A 226 7.95 17.19 15.22
C PHE A 226 7.61 16.74 13.79
N CYS A 227 7.24 15.47 13.61
CA CYS A 227 6.88 14.93 12.30
C CYS A 227 5.58 15.51 11.74
N THR A 228 4.66 15.96 12.61
CA THR A 228 3.50 16.73 12.17
C THR A 228 4.00 17.98 11.48
N ARG A 229 4.84 18.81 12.11
CA ARG A 229 5.37 20.03 11.47
C ARG A 229 6.26 19.76 10.26
N HIS A 230 7.07 18.71 10.27
CA HIS A 230 7.90 18.33 9.12
C HIS A 230 7.07 18.05 7.85
N SER A 231 5.76 17.80 8.01
CA SER A 231 4.85 17.50 6.92
C SER A 231 4.04 18.72 6.42
N TRP A 232 4.16 19.88 7.08
CA TRP A 232 3.42 21.12 6.80
C TRP A 232 4.30 22.22 6.21
#